data_AF-A0A6J4JUI0-F1
#
_entry.id   AF-A0A6J4JUI0-F1
#
_cell.length_a   1.000
_cell.length_b   1.000
_cell.length_c   1.000
_cell.angle_alpha   90.00
_cell.angle_beta   90.00
_cell.angle_gamma   90.00
#
_symmetry.space_group_name_H-M   'P 1'
#
loop_
_entity.id
_entity.type
_entity.pdbx_description
1 polymer ?
#
loop_
_entity_poly.entity_id
_entity_poly.type
_entity_poly.pdbx_seq_one_letter_code
_entity_poly.pdbx_strand_id
1 'polypeptide(L)'
;MPAAAVERATAGWEGRSAARRLGAAASRGRLLQRSYPPGADPGINDSLVPQQGPNYALAKRIQRWRAAVDRADGGTVSFHVAPSTRTRSVTKHRALAAAFAGAHHFDVEVFEPATANTLLAALLVHDLHAGRPAHPHPWQDEAEAAVHGGLWRTPYAPRTVLGLAALRGAVRV
;
A
#
# COMPACT_ATOMS: atom_id res chain seq x y z
N MET A 1 -9.25 2.43 5.12
CA MET A 1 -8.06 2.00 5.88
C MET A 1 -8.45 1.98 7.35
N PRO A 2 -8.08 0.93 8.09
CA PRO A 2 -8.38 0.83 9.52
C PRO A 2 -7.82 2.00 10.33
N ALA A 3 -8.49 2.38 11.42
CA ALA A 3 -8.09 3.48 12.30
C ALA A 3 -6.64 3.35 12.78
N ALA A 4 -6.22 2.16 13.22
CA ALA A 4 -4.85 1.90 13.66
C ALA A 4 -3.78 2.23 12.60
N ALA A 5 -4.08 2.05 11.31
CA ALA A 5 -3.16 2.42 10.24
C ALA A 5 -3.08 3.95 10.07
N VAL A 6 -4.22 4.65 10.19
CA VAL A 6 -4.32 6.11 10.12
C VAL A 6 -3.63 6.78 11.31
N GLU A 7 -3.82 6.22 12.50
CA GLU A 7 -3.17 6.66 13.74
C GLU A 7 -1.65 6.53 13.63
N ARG A 8 -1.15 5.37 13.15
CA ARG A 8 0.28 5.16 12.95
C ARG A 8 0.87 6.15 11.96
N ALA A 9 0.19 6.39 10.84
CA ALA A 9 0.60 7.38 9.84
C ALA A 9 0.57 8.81 10.40
N THR A 10 -0.44 9.14 11.22
CA THR A 10 -0.56 10.45 11.86
C THR A 10 0.55 10.68 12.88
N ALA A 11 0.85 9.71 13.74
CA ALA A 11 1.96 9.80 14.68
C ALA A 11 3.31 9.97 13.95
N GLY A 12 3.53 9.22 12.85
CA GLY A 12 4.72 9.39 12.02
C GLY A 12 4.80 10.77 11.35
N TRP A 13 3.65 11.36 11.00
CA TRP A 13 3.59 12.70 10.43
C TRP A 13 3.98 13.74 11.48
N GLU A 14 3.40 13.68 12.67
CA GLU A 14 3.68 14.62 13.77
C GLU A 14 5.15 14.55 14.22
N GLY A 15 5.69 13.34 14.33
CA GLY A 15 7.09 13.07 14.67
C GLY A 15 8.11 13.34 13.56
N ARG A 16 7.71 13.90 12.41
CA ARG A 16 8.64 14.12 11.29
C ARG A 16 9.75 15.13 11.62
N SER A 17 10.97 14.81 11.19
CA SER A 17 12.16 15.63 11.43
C SER A 17 12.06 17.02 10.80
N ALA A 18 12.82 17.99 11.36
CA ALA A 18 12.91 19.34 10.82
C ALA A 18 13.30 19.36 9.33
N ALA A 19 14.24 18.50 8.92
CA ALA A 19 14.63 18.35 7.52
C ALA A 19 13.46 17.97 6.60
N ARG A 20 12.58 17.04 7.03
CA ARG A 20 11.39 16.68 6.24
C ARG A 20 10.34 17.80 6.22
N ARG A 21 10.23 18.60 7.29
CA ARG A 21 9.35 19.80 7.32
C ARG A 21 9.85 20.86 6.33
N LEU A 22 11.16 21.15 6.36
CA LEU A 22 11.81 22.07 5.43
C LEU A 22 11.70 21.59 3.98
N GLY A 23 11.93 20.30 3.73
CA GLY A 23 11.78 19.72 2.40
C GLY A 23 10.36 19.85 1.83
N ALA A 24 9.33 19.65 2.66
CA ALA A 24 7.94 19.83 2.25
C ALA A 24 7.67 21.31 1.89
N ALA A 25 8.14 22.25 2.72
CA ALA A 25 8.01 23.69 2.47
C ALA A 25 8.74 24.14 1.19
N ALA A 26 9.98 23.69 0.99
CA ALA A 26 10.78 23.98 -0.20
C ALA A 26 10.12 23.44 -1.48
N SER A 27 9.42 22.30 -1.39
CA SER A 27 8.65 21.74 -2.51
C SER A 27 7.35 22.48 -2.82
N ARG A 28 7.03 23.55 -2.07
CA ARG A 28 5.73 24.26 -2.12
C ARG A 28 4.54 23.30 -1.95
N GLY A 29 4.70 22.33 -1.05
CA GLY A 29 3.67 21.32 -0.76
C GLY A 29 3.48 20.27 -1.85
N ARG A 30 4.35 20.16 -2.86
CA ARG A 30 4.24 19.12 -3.89
C ARG A 30 4.78 17.75 -3.45
N LEU A 31 5.74 17.74 -2.52
CA LEU A 31 6.37 16.53 -1.98
C LEU A 31 6.08 16.41 -0.48
N LEU A 32 6.23 15.20 0.05
CA LEU A 32 6.04 14.91 1.48
C LEU A 32 4.68 15.40 1.99
N GLN A 33 3.61 15.21 1.22
CA GLN A 33 2.25 15.53 1.68
C GLN A 33 1.79 14.47 2.69
N ARG A 34 0.89 14.85 3.60
CA ARG A 34 0.33 13.95 4.61
C ARG A 34 -0.49 12.83 3.95
N SER A 35 -0.38 11.60 4.45
CA SER A 35 -1.11 10.45 3.88
C SER A 35 -2.62 10.48 4.11
N TYR A 36 -3.09 11.06 5.22
CA TYR A 36 -4.51 11.15 5.58
C TYR A 36 -4.84 12.53 6.15
N PRO A 37 -6.05 13.08 5.91
CA PRO A 37 -6.47 14.29 6.62
C PRO A 37 -6.61 14.02 8.13
N PRO A 38 -6.50 15.06 8.99
CA PRO A 38 -6.77 14.91 10.42
C PRO A 38 -8.17 14.35 10.67
N GLY A 39 -8.30 13.40 11.60
CA GLY A 39 -9.59 12.81 11.98
C GLY A 39 -10.20 11.83 10.97
N ALA A 40 -9.45 11.38 9.96
CA ALA A 40 -9.97 10.45 8.96
C ALA A 40 -10.29 9.06 9.57
N ASP A 41 -11.55 8.65 9.51
CA ASP A 41 -11.99 7.30 9.89
C ASP A 41 -13.21 6.86 9.05
N PRO A 42 -13.09 5.85 8.16
CA PRO A 42 -11.86 5.17 7.78
C PRO A 42 -10.95 6.06 6.91
N GLY A 43 -9.64 5.80 6.93
CA GLY A 43 -8.70 6.52 6.06
C GLY A 43 -8.83 6.12 4.59
N ILE A 44 -8.68 7.08 3.66
CA ILE A 44 -8.60 6.81 2.23
C ILE A 44 -7.13 6.89 1.79
N ASN A 45 -6.58 5.78 1.30
CA ASN A 45 -5.22 5.73 0.76
C ASN A 45 -5.28 5.67 -0.77
N ASP A 46 -4.87 6.75 -1.44
CA ASP A 46 -4.76 6.77 -2.90
C ASP A 46 -3.38 6.30 -3.35
N SER A 47 -3.28 4.98 -3.53
CA SER A 47 -2.12 4.30 -4.13
C SER A 47 -2.30 3.97 -5.61
N LEU A 48 -3.27 4.59 -6.30
CA LEU A 48 -3.39 4.40 -7.75
C LEU A 48 -2.17 5.04 -8.43
N VAL A 49 -1.62 4.34 -9.42
CA VAL A 49 -0.50 4.80 -10.26
C VAL A 49 -1.10 5.23 -11.59
N PRO A 50 -1.37 6.54 -11.82
CA PRO A 50 -2.09 7.00 -13.02
C PRO A 50 -1.38 6.61 -14.33
N GLN A 51 -0.05 6.44 -14.29
CA GLN A 51 0.76 6.01 -15.43
C GLN A 51 0.38 4.63 -15.97
N GLN A 52 -0.30 3.80 -15.17
CA GLN A 52 -0.82 2.50 -15.63
C GLN A 52 -2.10 2.64 -16.47
N GLY A 53 -2.69 3.83 -16.52
CA GLY A 53 -3.86 4.13 -17.33
C GLY A 53 -5.18 3.62 -16.76
N PRO A 54 -6.31 4.09 -17.32
CA PRO A 54 -7.65 3.77 -16.84
C PRO A 54 -8.00 2.29 -16.99
N ASN A 55 -7.51 1.62 -18.04
CA ASN A 55 -7.80 0.20 -18.26
C ASN A 55 -7.21 -0.68 -17.16
N TYR A 56 -5.97 -0.40 -16.75
CA TYR A 56 -5.34 -1.15 -15.65
C TYR A 56 -6.04 -0.86 -14.32
N ALA A 57 -6.40 0.40 -14.07
CA ALA A 57 -7.17 0.77 -12.89
C ALA A 57 -8.50 0.02 -12.83
N LEU A 58 -9.25 -0.02 -13.95
CA LEU A 58 -10.49 -0.77 -14.06
C LEU A 58 -10.28 -2.26 -13.82
N ALA A 59 -9.27 -2.87 -14.45
CA ALA A 59 -8.98 -4.29 -14.28
C ALA A 59 -8.75 -4.67 -12.80
N LYS A 60 -7.98 -3.85 -12.07
CA LYS A 60 -7.77 -4.05 -10.62
C LYS A 60 -9.03 -3.81 -9.79
N ARG A 61 -9.93 -2.93 -10.21
CA ARG A 61 -11.23 -2.70 -9.55
C ARG A 61 -12.21 -3.84 -9.78
N ILE A 62 -12.26 -4.40 -10.99
CA ILE A 62 -13.14 -5.55 -11.30
C ILE A 62 -12.76 -6.76 -10.45
N GLN A 63 -11.47 -7.03 -10.25
CA GLN A 63 -11.01 -8.13 -9.38
C GLN A 63 -11.56 -7.99 -7.94
N ARG A 64 -11.47 -6.79 -7.38
CA ARG A 64 -12.00 -6.47 -6.04
C ARG A 64 -13.53 -6.56 -5.98
N TRP A 65 -14.20 -6.02 -6.99
CA TRP A 65 -15.66 -6.05 -7.06
C TRP A 65 -16.20 -7.48 -7.12
N ARG A 66 -15.61 -8.35 -7.95
CA ARG A 66 -16.01 -9.77 -8.02
C ARG A 66 -15.82 -10.49 -6.69
N ALA A 67 -14.70 -10.25 -6.00
CA ALA A 67 -14.46 -10.82 -4.67
C ALA A 67 -15.52 -10.37 -3.65
N ALA A 68 -15.91 -9.09 -3.67
CA ALA A 68 -16.93 -8.56 -2.77
C ALA A 68 -18.33 -9.13 -3.06
N VAL A 69 -18.71 -9.24 -4.33
CA VAL A 69 -20.01 -9.82 -4.74
C VAL A 69 -20.09 -11.29 -4.36
N ASP A 70 -19.08 -12.09 -4.73
CA ASP A 70 -19.06 -13.52 -4.42
C ASP A 70 -19.12 -13.79 -2.92
N ARG A 71 -18.41 -12.96 -2.12
CA ARG A 71 -18.47 -13.03 -0.65
C ARG A 71 -19.86 -12.68 -0.09
N ALA A 72 -20.52 -11.68 -0.66
CA ALA A 72 -21.86 -11.26 -0.26
C ALA A 72 -22.92 -12.32 -0.58
N ASP A 73 -22.73 -13.09 -1.65
CA ASP A 73 -23.58 -14.22 -2.04
C ASP A 73 -23.29 -15.50 -1.24
N GLY A 74 -22.40 -15.44 -0.23
CA GLY A 74 -22.04 -16.57 0.63
C GLY A 74 -20.91 -17.44 0.08
N GLY A 75 -20.27 -17.04 -1.02
CA GLY A 75 -19.10 -17.70 -1.59
C GLY A 75 -17.88 -17.64 -0.67
N THR A 76 -17.01 -18.65 -0.78
CA THR A 76 -15.73 -18.69 -0.07
C THR A 76 -14.68 -17.92 -0.86
N VAL A 77 -14.25 -16.77 -0.32
CA VAL A 77 -13.33 -15.84 -1.00
C VAL A 77 -12.08 -15.57 -0.17
N SER A 78 -10.93 -15.99 -0.68
CA SER A 78 -9.62 -15.54 -0.21
C SER A 78 -9.13 -14.37 -1.06
N PHE A 79 -9.17 -13.17 -0.48
CA PHE A 79 -8.74 -11.94 -1.11
C PHE A 79 -8.04 -11.07 -0.08
N HIS A 80 -6.77 -10.77 -0.32
CA HIS A 80 -5.95 -9.92 0.53
C HIS A 80 -5.22 -8.86 -0.27
N VAL A 81 -4.99 -7.72 0.36
CA VAL A 81 -4.03 -6.74 -0.15
C VAL A 81 -2.62 -7.28 0.04
N ALA A 82 -1.98 -7.59 -1.09
CA ALA A 82 -0.62 -8.10 -1.16
C ALA A 82 0.44 -7.00 -0.97
N PRO A 83 1.67 -7.35 -0.56
CA PRO A 83 2.75 -6.38 -0.43
C PRO A 83 3.29 -5.95 -1.78
N SER A 84 3.91 -4.77 -1.80
CA SER A 84 4.81 -4.41 -2.91
C SER A 84 5.95 -5.42 -2.98
N THR A 85 6.20 -5.98 -4.16
CA THR A 85 7.09 -7.13 -4.34
C THR A 85 8.10 -6.88 -5.45
N ARG A 86 9.40 -7.20 -5.24
CA ARG A 86 10.49 -7.00 -6.23
C ARG A 86 10.44 -8.03 -7.37
N THR A 87 9.35 -8.06 -8.12
CA THR A 87 9.22 -8.95 -9.28
C THR A 87 9.98 -8.40 -10.48
N ARG A 88 10.45 -9.30 -11.35
CA ARG A 88 11.15 -8.94 -12.61
C ARG A 88 10.33 -7.99 -13.49
N SER A 89 9.00 -8.14 -13.51
CA SER A 89 8.12 -7.28 -14.30
C SER A 89 8.10 -5.83 -13.82
N VAL A 90 8.39 -5.58 -12.55
CA VAL A 90 8.53 -4.23 -11.98
C VAL A 90 9.97 -3.75 -12.08
N THR A 91 10.94 -4.58 -11.69
CA THR A 91 12.36 -4.17 -11.59
C THR A 91 13.04 -4.03 -12.95
N LYS A 92 12.47 -4.57 -14.04
CA LYS A 92 12.94 -4.27 -15.41
C LYS A 92 12.85 -2.78 -15.78
N HIS A 93 12.01 -2.01 -15.10
CA HIS A 93 11.91 -0.56 -15.29
C HIS A 93 12.76 0.17 -14.24
N ARG A 94 13.88 0.77 -14.67
CA ARG A 94 14.91 1.35 -13.78
C ARG A 94 14.35 2.31 -12.72
N ALA A 95 13.42 3.19 -13.09
CA ALA A 95 12.83 4.13 -12.14
C ALA A 95 11.99 3.44 -11.04
N LEU A 96 11.31 2.34 -11.38
CA LEU A 96 10.53 1.57 -10.41
C LEU A 96 11.43 0.70 -9.54
N ALA A 97 12.49 0.13 -10.12
CA ALA A 97 13.53 -0.57 -9.37
C ALA A 97 14.18 0.34 -8.31
N ALA A 98 14.57 1.55 -8.72
CA ALA A 98 15.12 2.55 -7.82
C ALA A 98 14.09 2.97 -6.74
N ALA A 99 12.82 3.18 -7.12
CA ALA A 99 11.78 3.50 -6.14
C ALA A 99 11.62 2.40 -5.08
N PHE A 100 11.64 1.13 -5.50
CA PHE A 100 11.55 -0.02 -4.60
C PHE A 100 12.79 -0.17 -3.72
N ALA A 101 13.98 0.14 -4.24
CA ALA A 101 15.22 0.18 -3.47
C ALA A 101 15.20 1.27 -2.38
N GLY A 102 14.58 2.43 -2.66
CA GLY A 102 14.48 3.55 -1.71
C GLY A 102 13.25 3.56 -0.81
N ALA A 103 12.28 2.65 -1.01
CA ALA A 103 10.99 2.65 -0.32
C ALA A 103 11.11 2.58 1.22
N HIS A 104 12.11 1.86 1.73
CA HIS A 104 12.39 1.72 3.16
C HIS A 104 12.66 3.05 3.88
N HIS A 105 13.10 4.09 3.17
CA HIS A 105 13.27 5.44 3.74
C HIS A 105 11.96 6.13 4.13
N PHE A 106 10.83 5.57 3.70
CA PHE A 106 9.48 6.02 3.96
C PHE A 106 8.65 4.97 4.70
N ASP A 107 9.33 4.06 5.42
CA ASP A 107 8.70 2.99 6.22
C ASP A 107 7.84 2.03 5.39
N VAL A 108 8.18 1.89 4.09
CA VAL A 108 7.55 0.95 3.17
C VAL A 108 8.52 -0.19 2.86
N GLU A 109 8.10 -1.40 3.21
CA GLU A 109 8.81 -2.63 2.92
C GLU A 109 8.40 -3.18 1.56
N VAL A 110 9.40 -3.50 0.75
CA VAL A 110 9.21 -4.22 -0.52
C VAL A 110 9.74 -5.62 -0.33
N PHE A 111 8.86 -6.59 -0.54
CA PHE A 111 9.08 -7.99 -0.26
C PHE A 111 9.81 -8.67 -1.41
N GLU A 112 10.59 -9.70 -1.07
CA GLU A 112 11.07 -10.65 -2.08
C GLU A 112 9.92 -11.51 -2.59
N PRO A 113 9.91 -11.90 -3.89
CA PRO A 113 8.84 -12.70 -4.47
C PRO A 113 8.54 -13.99 -3.72
N ALA A 114 9.59 -14.70 -3.25
CA ALA A 114 9.41 -15.92 -2.47
C ALA A 114 8.67 -15.66 -1.16
N THR A 115 9.06 -14.60 -0.43
CA THR A 115 8.39 -14.21 0.83
C THR A 115 6.93 -13.83 0.61
N ALA A 116 6.63 -13.03 -0.41
CA ALA A 116 5.27 -12.66 -0.74
C ALA A 116 4.41 -13.89 -1.12
N ASN A 117 4.97 -14.82 -1.90
CA ASN A 117 4.28 -16.06 -2.27
C ASN A 117 3.98 -16.93 -1.05
N THR A 118 4.97 -17.15 -0.18
CA THR A 118 4.77 -17.94 1.04
C THR A 118 3.71 -17.33 1.95
N LEU A 119 3.74 -16.01 2.15
CA LEU A 119 2.75 -15.32 2.98
C LEU A 119 1.33 -15.43 2.40
N LEU A 120 1.16 -15.16 1.11
CA LEU A 120 -0.16 -15.23 0.47
C LEU A 120 -0.69 -16.66 0.37
N ALA A 121 0.20 -17.66 0.18
CA ALA A 121 -0.19 -19.06 0.22
C ALA A 121 -0.62 -19.49 1.62
N ALA A 122 0.09 -19.05 2.67
CA ALA A 122 -0.29 -19.33 4.05
C ALA A 122 -1.65 -18.71 4.40
N LEU A 123 -1.93 -17.49 3.95
CA LEU A 123 -3.24 -16.85 4.11
C LEU A 123 -4.34 -17.60 3.37
N LEU A 124 -4.10 -18.03 2.12
CA LEU A 124 -5.06 -18.86 1.39
C LEU A 124 -5.38 -20.17 2.13
N VAL A 125 -4.35 -20.87 2.61
CA VAL A 125 -4.53 -22.10 3.39
C VAL A 125 -5.31 -21.80 4.67
N HIS A 126 -4.98 -20.72 5.38
CA HIS A 126 -5.69 -20.30 6.58
C HIS A 126 -7.18 -20.04 6.29
N ASP A 127 -7.49 -19.25 5.26
CA ASP A 127 -8.86 -18.92 4.88
C ASP A 127 -9.70 -20.16 4.53
N LEU A 128 -9.08 -21.16 3.89
CA LEU A 128 -9.74 -22.41 3.54
C LEU A 128 -10.01 -23.33 4.74
N HIS A 129 -9.16 -23.27 5.77
CA HIS A 129 -9.27 -24.16 6.94
C HIS A 129 -10.04 -23.54 8.11
N ALA A 130 -9.80 -22.25 8.39
CA ALA A 130 -10.40 -21.53 9.50
C ALA A 130 -11.64 -20.71 9.09
N GLY A 131 -11.83 -20.51 7.78
CA GLY A 131 -12.79 -19.54 7.27
C GLY A 131 -12.32 -18.10 7.49
N ARG A 132 -13.14 -17.15 7.03
CA ARG A 132 -12.92 -15.71 7.23
C ARG A 132 -14.09 -15.08 7.95
N PRO A 133 -13.86 -14.16 8.89
CA PRO A 133 -14.94 -13.38 9.49
C PRO A 133 -15.75 -12.66 8.42
N ALA A 134 -17.06 -12.53 8.66
CA ALA A 134 -17.92 -11.70 7.82
C ALA A 134 -17.90 -10.27 8.38
N HIS A 135 -17.56 -9.30 7.53
CA HIS A 135 -17.58 -7.90 7.93
C HIS A 135 -18.77 -7.15 7.29
N PRO A 136 -19.31 -6.11 7.97
CA PRO A 136 -20.40 -5.29 7.42
C PRO A 136 -20.08 -4.58 6.10
N HIS A 137 -18.80 -4.27 5.84
CA HIS A 137 -18.39 -3.52 4.65
C HIS A 137 -17.23 -4.22 3.91
N PRO A 138 -17.29 -4.35 2.58
CA PRO A 138 -16.26 -5.08 1.81
C PRO A 138 -14.83 -4.58 2.00
N TRP A 139 -14.65 -3.28 2.29
CA TRP A 139 -13.31 -2.73 2.53
C TRP A 139 -12.65 -3.30 3.80
N GLN A 140 -13.45 -3.78 4.77
CA GLN A 140 -12.97 -4.42 5.99
C GLN A 140 -12.45 -5.83 5.67
N ASP A 141 -13.15 -6.59 4.81
CA ASP A 141 -12.66 -7.88 4.32
C ASP A 141 -11.32 -7.76 3.58
N GLU A 142 -11.12 -6.68 2.85
CA GLU A 142 -9.84 -6.42 2.20
C GLU A 142 -8.73 -5.96 3.16
N ALA A 143 -9.11 -5.29 4.26
CA ALA A 143 -8.18 -4.84 5.29
C ALA A 143 -7.77 -5.97 6.23
N GLU A 144 -8.63 -6.97 6.39
CA GLU A 144 -8.39 -8.16 7.20
C GLU A 144 -7.15 -8.92 6.68
N ALA A 145 -6.18 -9.10 7.58
CA ALA A 145 -4.88 -9.70 7.28
C ALA A 145 -4.14 -9.05 6.08
N ALA A 146 -4.39 -7.77 5.78
CA ALA A 146 -3.73 -7.06 4.70
C ALA A 146 -2.22 -6.96 4.91
N VAL A 147 -1.43 -7.41 3.94
CA VAL A 147 0.03 -7.37 3.95
C VAL A 147 0.51 -6.13 3.19
N HIS A 148 0.08 -4.94 3.62
CA HIS A 148 0.30 -3.68 2.89
C HIS A 148 1.76 -3.16 2.94
N GLY A 149 2.70 -3.88 3.57
CA GLY A 149 4.13 -3.55 3.60
C GLY A 149 4.44 -2.14 4.15
N GLY A 150 3.64 -1.64 5.10
CA GLY A 150 3.79 -0.27 5.61
C GLY A 150 3.18 0.85 4.75
N LEU A 151 2.72 0.58 3.52
CA LEU A 151 2.16 1.59 2.61
C LEU A 151 0.95 2.35 3.19
N TRP A 152 0.16 1.70 4.05
CA TRP A 152 -0.97 2.35 4.73
C TRP A 152 -0.58 3.08 6.02
N ARG A 153 0.58 2.76 6.59
CA ARG A 153 1.08 3.31 7.86
C ARG A 153 2.12 4.41 7.65
N THR A 154 2.59 4.60 6.41
CA THR A 154 3.54 5.64 6.09
C THR A 154 2.91 7.02 6.31
N PRO A 155 3.65 8.00 6.86
CA PRO A 155 3.10 9.32 7.13
C PRO A 155 2.84 10.16 5.87
N TYR A 156 3.39 9.73 4.73
CA TYR A 156 3.37 10.48 3.48
C TYR A 156 2.45 9.87 2.44
N ALA A 157 1.73 10.71 1.69
CA ALA A 157 0.96 10.25 0.54
C ALA A 157 1.92 9.62 -0.50
N PRO A 158 1.71 8.36 -0.91
CA PRO A 158 2.67 7.59 -1.72
C PRO A 158 3.16 8.32 -2.98
N ARG A 159 2.25 8.99 -3.69
CA ARG A 159 2.56 9.77 -4.91
C ARG A 159 3.58 10.89 -4.70
N THR A 160 3.67 11.42 -3.48
CA THR A 160 4.52 12.56 -3.15
C THR A 160 5.91 12.18 -2.65
N VAL A 161 6.13 10.88 -2.42
CA VAL A 161 7.41 10.33 -1.97
C VAL A 161 8.01 9.33 -2.95
N LEU A 162 7.24 8.83 -3.92
CA LEU A 162 7.72 7.87 -4.92
C LEU A 162 8.97 8.35 -5.68
N GLY A 163 8.96 9.61 -6.13
CA GLY A 163 10.12 10.19 -6.81
C GLY A 163 11.34 10.35 -5.89
N LEU A 164 11.12 10.70 -4.62
CA LEU A 164 12.18 10.79 -3.62
C LEU A 164 12.76 9.40 -3.30
N ALA A 165 11.91 8.38 -3.21
CA ALA A 165 12.33 7.00 -3.05
C ALA A 165 13.18 6.57 -4.25
N ALA A 166 12.77 6.90 -5.48
CA ALA A 166 13.54 6.61 -6.69
C ALA A 166 14.92 7.27 -6.66
N LEU A 167 15.00 8.57 -6.32
CA LEU A 167 16.28 9.26 -6.21
C LEU A 167 17.22 8.65 -5.16
N ARG A 168 16.68 8.28 -3.99
CA ARG A 168 17.50 7.66 -2.93
C ARG A 168 17.92 6.23 -3.26
N GLY A 169 17.08 5.48 -3.97
CA GLY A 169 17.38 4.12 -4.38
C GLY A 169 18.29 4.03 -5.60
N ALA A 170 18.33 5.05 -6.46
CA ALA A 170 19.20 5.10 -7.64
C ALA A 170 20.70 5.08 -7.28
N VAL A 171 21.07 5.45 -6.06
CA VAL A 171 22.46 5.36 -5.54
C VAL A 171 22.86 3.90 -5.27
N ARG A 172 21.92 2.95 -5.31
CA ARG A 172 22.12 1.52 -5.00
C ARG A 172 21.76 0.57 -6.15
N VAL A 173 21.31 1.07 -7.31
CA VAL A 173 20.83 0.29 -8.46
C VAL A 173 21.72 0.47 -9.68
#